data_AF-R7TCI9-F1
#
_entry.id   AF-R7TCI9-F1
#
_cell.length_a   1.000
_cell.length_b   1.000
_cell.length_c   1.000
_cell.angle_alpha   90.00
_cell.angle_beta   90.00
_cell.angle_gamma   90.00
#
_symmetry.space_group_name_H-M   'P 1'
#
loop_
_entity.id
_entity.type
_entity.pdbx_description
1 polymer ?
#
loop_
_entity_poly.entity_id
_entity_poly.type
_entity_poly.pdbx_seq_one_letter_code
_entity_poly.pdbx_strand_id
1 'polypeptide(L)'
;EKAATWKLDDFFHREQPSVNGDRYVDSYSNALMRNLGLGHEGVALQTTGDGGCLFNAVSLSLTGFERSASVLRARTALEMALHREYYVALDSLKDAKYVCPTFDEALNACISPNGFSSAYTIQALATVIGIPIRAIYPRMPGTWKYVVDELN
;
A
#
# COMPACT_ATOMS: atom_id res chain seq x y z
N GLU A 1 -21.75 -9.12 -0.16
CA GLU A 1 -20.90 -10.29 -0.45
C GLU A 1 -19.54 -10.10 0.20
N LYS A 2 -18.85 -11.18 0.59
CA LYS A 2 -17.46 -11.12 1.05
C LYS A 2 -16.56 -11.12 -0.19
N ALA A 3 -15.64 -10.16 -0.30
CA ALA A 3 -14.62 -10.11 -1.34
C ALA A 3 -13.81 -11.43 -1.39
N ALA A 4 -13.39 -11.82 -2.59
CA ALA A 4 -12.64 -13.05 -2.82
C ALA A 4 -11.37 -13.09 -1.95
N THR A 5 -11.23 -14.14 -1.13
CA THR A 5 -10.10 -14.29 -0.21
C THR A 5 -8.97 -15.02 -0.94
N TRP A 6 -8.05 -14.25 -1.52
CA TRP A 6 -6.80 -14.78 -2.08
C TRP A 6 -5.87 -15.17 -0.93
N LYS A 7 -5.38 -16.42 -0.87
CA LYS A 7 -4.40 -16.78 0.17
C LYS A 7 -3.01 -16.33 -0.27
N LEU A 8 -2.25 -15.76 0.66
CA LEU A 8 -0.88 -15.30 0.43
C LEU A 8 0.02 -16.43 -0.13
N ASP A 9 -0.13 -17.64 0.42
CA ASP A 9 0.63 -18.83 0.05
C ASP A 9 0.30 -19.36 -1.36
N ASP A 10 -0.85 -18.97 -1.93
CA ASP A 10 -1.22 -19.38 -3.29
C ASP A 10 -0.28 -18.77 -4.34
N PHE A 11 0.51 -17.74 -3.99
CA PHE A 11 1.28 -16.95 -4.95
C PHE A 11 2.68 -16.54 -4.51
N PHE A 12 2.91 -16.33 -3.22
CA PHE A 12 4.20 -15.92 -2.70
C PHE A 12 4.75 -17.03 -1.81
N HIS A 13 5.80 -17.71 -2.26
CA HIS A 13 6.62 -18.46 -1.33
C HIS A 13 7.23 -17.47 -0.37
N ARG A 14 6.88 -17.60 0.92
CA ARG A 14 7.35 -16.75 2.01
C ARG A 14 8.84 -17.00 2.24
N GLU A 15 9.68 -16.52 1.34
CA GLU A 15 11.11 -16.42 1.59
C GLU A 15 11.28 -15.32 2.64
N GLN A 16 11.92 -15.66 3.77
CA GLN A 16 12.34 -14.62 4.70
C GLN A 16 13.21 -13.64 3.93
N PRO A 17 12.93 -12.32 3.99
CA PRO A 17 13.71 -11.35 3.25
C PRO A 17 15.14 -11.39 3.77
N SER A 18 16.03 -12.07 3.05
CA SER A 18 17.46 -11.94 3.27
C SER A 18 17.82 -10.48 3.00
N VAL A 19 18.43 -9.80 3.97
CA VAL A 19 18.90 -8.43 3.81
C VAL A 19 20.16 -8.49 2.95
N ASN A 20 19.99 -8.64 1.64
CA ASN A 20 21.10 -8.55 0.70
C ASN A 20 21.52 -7.09 0.49
N GLY A 21 22.83 -6.86 0.39
CA GLY A 21 23.53 -5.59 0.58
C GLY A 21 23.26 -4.43 -0.37
N ASP A 22 22.24 -4.51 -1.24
CA ASP A 22 21.83 -3.42 -2.13
C ASP A 22 20.58 -2.67 -1.64
N ARG A 23 19.99 -3.08 -0.52
CA ARG A 23 18.79 -2.41 0.02
C ARG A 23 19.18 -1.15 0.79
N TYR A 24 18.85 0.01 0.22
CA TYR A 24 19.10 1.29 0.88
C TYR A 24 18.09 1.49 2.02
N VAL A 25 18.61 1.52 3.26
CA VAL A 25 17.82 1.84 4.46
C VAL A 25 17.44 3.32 4.39
N ASP A 26 16.15 3.62 4.51
CA ASP A 26 15.66 5.00 4.47
C ASP A 26 15.86 5.66 5.84
N SER A 27 16.87 6.51 5.97
CA SER A 27 17.21 7.18 7.24
C SER A 27 16.12 8.11 7.75
N TYR A 28 15.39 8.81 6.87
CA TYR A 28 14.32 9.73 7.24
C TYR A 28 13.11 8.96 7.75
N SER A 29 12.66 7.94 7.01
CA SER A 29 11.54 7.10 7.39
C SER A 29 11.83 6.30 8.66
N ASN A 30 13.07 5.82 8.86
CA ASN A 30 13.46 5.20 10.12
C ASN A 30 13.46 6.18 11.30
N ALA A 31 13.88 7.43 11.09
CA ALA A 31 13.80 8.46 12.13
C ALA A 31 12.33 8.78 12.48
N LEU A 32 11.45 8.85 11.47
CA LEU A 32 10.01 9.00 11.67
C LEU A 32 9.42 7.86 12.50
N MET A 33 9.72 6.60 12.15
CA MET A 33 9.28 5.43 12.91
C MET A 33 9.75 5.50 14.36
N ARG A 34 11.01 5.86 14.62
CA ARG A 34 11.54 6.03 15.99
C ARG A 34 10.80 7.13 16.76
N ASN A 35 10.57 8.27 16.14
CA ASN A 35 9.86 9.39 16.77
C ASN A 35 8.40 9.06 17.11
N LEU A 36 7.79 8.11 16.39
CA LEU A 36 6.46 7.60 16.65
C LEU A 36 6.45 6.42 17.66
N GLY A 37 7.62 6.00 18.16
CA GLY A 37 7.75 4.82 19.03
C GLY A 37 7.70 3.48 18.29
N LEU A 38 7.61 3.48 16.96
CA LEU A 38 7.47 2.30 16.10
C LEU A 38 8.82 1.72 15.65
N GLY A 39 9.94 2.28 16.10
CA GLY A 39 11.28 1.83 15.68
C GLY A 39 11.63 0.38 16.04
N HIS A 40 10.87 -0.24 16.95
CA HIS A 40 11.01 -1.66 17.29
C HIS A 40 10.18 -2.58 16.38
N GLU A 41 9.25 -2.04 15.59
CA GLU A 41 8.38 -2.83 14.70
C GLU A 41 9.07 -3.24 13.40
N GLY A 42 10.11 -2.52 12.99
CA GLY A 42 10.85 -2.83 11.77
C GLY A 42 11.82 -1.74 11.34
N VAL A 43 12.33 -1.91 10.11
CA VAL A 43 13.26 -0.98 9.45
C VAL A 43 12.61 -0.50 8.16
N ALA A 44 12.59 0.82 7.94
CA ALA A 44 12.10 1.39 6.69
C ALA A 44 13.14 1.18 5.56
N LEU A 45 12.67 0.68 4.42
CA LEU A 45 13.46 0.45 3.22
C LEU A 45 13.03 1.41 2.12
N GLN A 46 14.00 1.90 1.34
CA GLN A 46 13.71 2.71 0.18
C GLN A 46 13.27 1.82 -1.00
N THR A 47 12.25 2.27 -1.72
CA THR A 47 11.77 1.61 -2.95
C THR A 47 12.10 2.45 -4.18
N THR A 48 11.97 1.85 -5.36
CA THR A 48 12.04 2.60 -6.63
C THR A 48 10.92 3.65 -6.71
N GLY A 49 11.29 4.90 -7.02
CA GLY A 49 10.40 6.06 -7.13
C GLY A 49 9.94 6.32 -8.56
N ASP A 50 9.19 5.40 -9.16
CA ASP A 50 8.75 5.43 -10.56
C ASP A 50 7.24 5.70 -10.74
N GLY A 51 6.53 6.06 -9.68
CA GLY A 51 5.06 6.18 -9.66
C GLY A 51 4.33 4.85 -9.38
N GLY A 52 5.06 3.73 -9.31
CA GLY A 52 4.58 2.42 -8.84
C GLY A 52 4.94 2.12 -7.39
N CYS A 53 5.44 3.11 -6.64
CA CYS A 53 6.11 2.91 -5.34
C CYS A 53 5.28 2.15 -4.30
N LEU A 54 3.95 2.29 -4.27
CA LEU A 54 3.09 1.49 -3.37
C LEU A 54 3.26 0.00 -3.65
N PHE A 55 3.18 -0.41 -4.91
CA PHE A 55 3.29 -1.82 -5.30
C PHE A 55 4.72 -2.32 -5.17
N ASN A 56 5.71 -1.46 -5.43
CA ASN A 56 7.12 -1.76 -5.18
C ASN A 56 7.34 -2.03 -3.68
N ALA A 57 6.82 -1.19 -2.79
CA ALA A 57 6.92 -1.32 -1.34
C ALA A 57 6.28 -2.62 -0.83
N VAL A 58 5.08 -2.94 -1.31
CA VAL A 58 4.39 -4.18 -0.92
C VAL A 58 5.11 -5.40 -1.47
N SER A 59 5.53 -5.39 -2.74
CA SER A 59 6.33 -6.48 -3.32
C SER A 59 7.62 -6.70 -2.52
N LEU A 60 8.33 -5.63 -2.19
CA LEU A 60 9.56 -5.66 -1.40
C LEU A 60 9.31 -6.22 0.01
N SER A 61 8.20 -5.83 0.65
CA SER A 61 7.85 -6.29 2.00
C SER A 61 7.44 -7.77 2.03
N LEU A 62 6.77 -8.26 0.98
CA LEU A 62 6.30 -9.64 0.90
C LEU A 62 7.39 -10.63 0.47
N THR A 63 8.27 -10.22 -0.45
CA THR A 63 9.19 -11.15 -1.14
C THR A 63 10.66 -10.76 -1.02
N GLY A 64 10.96 -9.57 -0.50
CA GLY A 64 12.30 -9.00 -0.53
C GLY A 64 12.73 -8.44 -1.90
N PHE A 65 11.85 -8.43 -2.91
CA PHE A 65 12.12 -7.90 -4.24
C PHE A 65 10.92 -7.11 -4.79
N GLU A 66 11.16 -6.14 -5.68
CA GLU A 66 10.09 -5.34 -6.31
C GLU A 66 9.45 -6.02 -7.54
N ARG A 67 9.89 -7.24 -7.89
CA ARG A 67 9.54 -7.92 -9.16
C ARG A 67 8.05 -8.22 -9.34
N SER A 68 7.27 -8.23 -8.26
CA SER A 68 5.84 -8.54 -8.30
C SER A 68 4.95 -7.29 -8.34
N ALA A 69 5.52 -6.09 -8.39
CA ALA A 69 4.77 -4.84 -8.35
C ALA A 69 3.72 -4.72 -9.46
N SER A 70 4.06 -5.09 -10.70
CA SER A 70 3.13 -5.06 -11.84
C SER A 70 1.96 -6.04 -11.67
N VAL A 71 2.22 -7.24 -11.15
CA VAL A 71 1.21 -8.26 -10.88
C VAL A 71 0.28 -7.81 -9.74
N LEU A 72 0.85 -7.25 -8.67
CA LEU A 72 0.07 -6.68 -7.55
C LEU A 72 -0.83 -5.55 -8.04
N ARG A 73 -0.32 -4.66 -8.90
CA ARG A 73 -1.08 -3.57 -9.51
C ARG A 73 -2.25 -4.08 -10.34
N ALA A 74 -2.00 -5.04 -11.23
CA ALA A 74 -3.04 -5.61 -12.09
C ALA A 74 -4.15 -6.28 -11.27
N ARG A 75 -3.78 -7.05 -10.23
CA ARG A 75 -4.76 -7.68 -9.33
C ARG A 75 -5.56 -6.66 -8.53
N THR A 76 -4.90 -5.61 -8.05
CA THR A 76 -5.56 -4.53 -7.31
C THR A 76 -6.58 -3.81 -8.19
N ALA A 77 -6.22 -3.51 -9.44
CA ALA A 77 -7.16 -2.92 -10.39
C ALA A 77 -8.35 -3.84 -10.68
N LEU A 78 -8.12 -5.15 -10.85
CA LEU A 78 -9.20 -6.13 -11.02
C LEU A 78 -10.11 -6.22 -9.79
N GLU A 79 -9.52 -6.28 -8.59
CA GLU A 79 -10.27 -6.32 -7.32
C GLU A 79 -11.17 -5.10 -7.16
N MET A 80 -10.63 -3.91 -7.45
CA MET A 80 -11.42 -2.67 -7.47
C MET A 80 -12.56 -2.75 -8.49
N ALA A 81 -12.26 -3.14 -9.73
CA ALA A 81 -13.25 -3.20 -10.81
C ALA A 81 -14.38 -4.20 -10.53
N LEU A 82 -14.07 -5.35 -9.93
CA LEU A 82 -15.04 -6.42 -9.64
C LEU A 82 -15.91 -6.14 -8.42
N HIS A 83 -15.46 -5.30 -7.49
CA HIS A 83 -16.16 -5.02 -6.23
C HIS A 83 -16.45 -3.53 -6.04
N ARG A 84 -16.78 -2.82 -7.12
CA ARG A 84 -17.01 -1.37 -7.12
C ARG A 84 -18.00 -0.92 -6.04
N GLU A 85 -19.13 -1.61 -5.92
CA GLU A 85 -20.21 -1.28 -4.98
C GLU A 85 -19.74 -1.36 -3.53
N TYR A 86 -18.88 -2.33 -3.22
CA TYR A 86 -18.28 -2.48 -1.89
C TYR A 86 -17.44 -1.25 -1.55
N TYR A 87 -16.50 -0.88 -2.43
CA TYR A 87 -15.59 0.22 -2.17
C TYR A 87 -16.28 1.59 -2.11
N VAL A 88 -17.23 1.84 -3.01
CA VAL A 88 -18.01 3.11 -3.00
C VAL A 88 -18.87 3.25 -1.74
N ALA A 89 -19.30 2.13 -1.15
CA ALA A 89 -20.10 2.12 0.07
C ALA A 89 -19.29 2.19 1.38
N LEU A 90 -17.95 2.11 1.32
CA LEU A 90 -17.12 2.09 2.53
C LEU A 90 -17.21 3.42 3.30
N ASP A 91 -17.78 3.35 4.50
CA ASP A 91 -17.90 4.49 5.42
C ASP A 91 -16.54 5.09 5.78
N SER A 92 -15.51 4.26 5.95
CA SER A 92 -14.13 4.69 6.23
C SER A 92 -13.53 5.55 5.11
N LEU A 93 -14.07 5.47 3.89
CA LEU A 93 -13.62 6.26 2.74
C LEU A 93 -14.56 7.43 2.41
N LYS A 94 -15.66 7.61 3.15
CA LYS A 94 -16.59 8.74 2.95
C LYS A 94 -15.92 10.09 3.23
N ASP A 95 -15.06 10.14 4.24
CA ASP A 95 -14.28 11.34 4.57
C ASP A 95 -13.03 11.47 3.69
N ALA A 96 -12.59 10.36 3.08
CA ALA A 96 -11.50 10.39 2.12
C ALA A 96 -11.84 11.22 0.88
N LYS A 97 -13.12 11.50 0.56
CA LYS A 97 -13.52 12.34 -0.59
C LYS A 97 -12.85 13.72 -0.65
N TYR A 98 -12.36 14.24 0.48
CA TYR A 98 -11.68 15.54 0.54
C TYR A 98 -10.19 15.48 0.15
N VAL A 99 -9.60 14.28 0.14
CA VAL A 99 -8.16 14.04 -0.06
C VAL A 99 -7.87 12.91 -1.06
N CYS A 100 -8.87 12.12 -1.41
CA CYS A 100 -8.84 10.99 -2.33
C CYS A 100 -9.67 11.35 -3.56
N PRO A 101 -9.20 11.01 -4.78
CA PRO A 101 -10.00 11.14 -5.99
C PRO A 101 -11.27 10.29 -5.92
N THR A 102 -12.18 10.50 -6.86
CA THR A 102 -13.36 9.64 -7.02
C THR A 102 -12.93 8.19 -7.27
N PHE A 103 -13.83 7.24 -7.02
CA PHE A 103 -13.53 5.83 -7.24
C PHE A 103 -13.10 5.55 -8.69
N ASP A 104 -13.79 6.13 -9.67
CA ASP A 104 -13.50 5.88 -11.09
C ASP A 104 -12.15 6.50 -11.50
N GLU A 105 -11.80 7.68 -10.98
CA GLU A 105 -10.47 8.27 -11.15
C GLU A 105 -9.38 7.41 -10.50
N ALA A 106 -9.63 6.90 -9.29
CA ALA A 106 -8.71 6.00 -8.59
C ALA A 106 -8.49 4.69 -9.36
N LEU A 107 -9.57 4.10 -9.90
CA LEU A 107 -9.49 2.89 -10.72
C LEU A 107 -8.69 3.15 -12.00
N ASN A 108 -8.99 4.24 -12.72
CA ASN A 108 -8.27 4.62 -13.93
C ASN A 108 -6.77 4.88 -13.66
N ALA A 109 -6.46 5.53 -12.53
CA ALA A 109 -5.08 5.71 -12.09
C ALA A 109 -4.41 4.36 -11.78
N CYS A 110 -5.09 3.45 -11.09
CA CYS A 110 -4.57 2.13 -10.76
C CYS A 110 -4.28 1.27 -12.00
N ILE A 111 -5.12 1.33 -13.03
CA ILE A 111 -4.92 0.60 -14.30
C ILE A 111 -3.75 1.18 -15.10
N SER A 112 -3.57 2.50 -15.04
CA SER A 112 -2.51 3.19 -15.77
C SER A 112 -1.13 2.84 -15.21
N PRO A 113 -0.12 2.52 -16.04
CA PRO A 113 1.26 2.41 -15.59
C PRO A 113 1.68 3.67 -14.83
N ASN A 114 2.32 3.51 -13.68
CA ASN A 114 2.83 4.60 -12.84
C ASN A 114 1.79 5.62 -12.35
N GLY A 115 0.49 5.31 -12.46
CA GLY A 115 -0.55 6.15 -11.89
C GLY A 115 -0.49 6.16 -10.36
N PHE A 116 -0.77 7.31 -9.76
CA PHE A 116 -0.76 7.48 -8.31
C PHE A 116 -1.81 6.59 -7.63
N SER A 117 -1.43 6.03 -6.49
CA SER A 117 -2.33 5.22 -5.66
C SER A 117 -3.16 6.11 -4.74
N SER A 118 -4.38 5.67 -4.42
CA SER A 118 -5.29 6.35 -3.50
C SER A 118 -5.68 5.45 -2.33
N ALA A 119 -6.51 5.95 -1.42
CA ALA A 119 -7.04 5.15 -0.31
C ALA A 119 -7.81 3.91 -0.81
N TYR A 120 -8.56 4.03 -1.92
CA TYR A 120 -9.20 2.87 -2.57
C TYR A 120 -8.18 1.84 -3.04
N THR A 121 -7.08 2.29 -3.62
CA THR A 121 -5.99 1.41 -4.08
C THR A 121 -5.34 0.67 -2.92
N ILE A 122 -5.08 1.36 -1.80
CA ILE A 122 -4.44 0.73 -0.62
C ILE A 122 -5.39 -0.30 0.00
N GLN A 123 -6.67 0.03 0.16
CA GLN A 123 -7.67 -0.89 0.71
C GLN A 123 -7.86 -2.13 -0.18
N ALA A 124 -7.92 -1.96 -1.49
CA ALA A 124 -8.03 -3.07 -2.43
C ALA A 124 -6.77 -3.93 -2.44
N LEU A 125 -5.59 -3.30 -2.36
CA LEU A 125 -4.33 -4.03 -2.28
C LEU A 125 -4.23 -4.86 -0.99
N ALA A 126 -4.66 -4.31 0.15
CA ALA A 126 -4.74 -5.05 1.43
C ALA A 126 -5.62 -6.29 1.30
N THR A 127 -6.75 -6.17 0.60
CA THR A 127 -7.66 -7.29 0.31
C THR A 127 -7.00 -8.33 -0.61
N VAL A 128 -6.31 -7.89 -1.67
CA VAL A 128 -5.60 -8.77 -2.62
C VAL A 128 -4.50 -9.58 -1.93
N ILE A 129 -3.73 -8.96 -1.02
CA ILE A 129 -2.65 -9.65 -0.31
C ILE A 129 -3.15 -10.39 0.94
N GLY A 130 -4.37 -10.10 1.40
CA GLY A 130 -4.94 -10.69 2.62
C GLY A 130 -4.26 -10.25 3.91
N ILE A 131 -3.60 -9.08 3.91
CA ILE A 131 -2.86 -8.51 5.05
C ILE A 131 -3.22 -7.03 5.16
N PRO A 132 -3.53 -6.54 6.38
CA PRO A 132 -3.81 -5.11 6.58
C PRO A 132 -2.59 -4.26 6.24
N ILE A 133 -2.83 -3.09 5.65
CA ILE A 133 -1.78 -2.12 5.31
C ILE A 133 -1.93 -0.91 6.24
N ARG A 134 -0.87 -0.62 7.00
CA ARG A 134 -0.75 0.59 7.82
C ARG A 134 0.04 1.64 7.06
N ALA A 135 -0.60 2.75 6.70
CA ALA A 135 0.06 3.90 6.07
C ALA A 135 0.48 4.91 7.14
N ILE A 136 1.76 5.28 7.16
CA ILE A 136 2.30 6.28 8.08
C ILE A 136 2.72 7.50 7.26
N TYR A 137 2.06 8.64 7.49
CA TYR A 137 2.37 9.87 6.78
C TYR A 137 3.30 10.76 7.62
N PRO A 138 4.39 11.29 7.03
CA PRO A 138 5.19 12.30 7.69
C PRO A 138 4.36 13.56 7.92
N ARG A 139 4.76 14.36 8.91
CA ARG A 139 4.10 15.63 9.19
C ARG A 139 4.24 16.55 7.98
N MET A 140 3.12 16.90 7.36
CA MET A 140 3.08 17.89 6.28
C MET A 140 3.12 19.31 6.89
N PRO A 141 3.80 20.28 6.25
CA PRO A 141 3.72 21.67 6.67
C PRO A 141 2.25 22.13 6.69
N GLY A 142 1.74 22.50 7.88
CA GLY A 142 0.35 22.96 8.06
C GLY A 142 -0.58 22.02 8.84
N THR A 143 -0.17 20.80 9.19
CA THR A 143 -0.94 19.87 10.07
C THR A 143 -0.28 19.69 11.44
N TRP A 144 -1.12 19.55 12.48
CA TRP A 144 -0.69 19.58 13.90
C TRP A 144 -0.34 18.20 14.48
N LYS A 145 -0.52 17.10 13.75
CA LYS A 145 -0.24 15.71 14.19
C LYS A 145 0.16 14.81 13.01
N TYR A 146 0.93 13.75 13.29
CA TYR A 146 1.13 12.64 12.35
C TYR A 146 -0.18 11.89 12.14
N VAL A 147 -0.41 11.36 10.94
CA VAL A 147 -1.57 10.52 10.62
C VAL A 147 -1.09 9.10 10.38
N VAL A 148 -1.62 8.17 11.17
CA VAL A 148 -1.45 6.73 10.99
C VAL A 148 -2.81 6.18 10.62
N ASP A 149 -2.95 5.72 9.39
CA ASP A 149 -4.20 5.12 8.90
C ASP A 149 -3.99 3.61 8.77
N GLU A 150 -4.77 2.84 9.52
CA GLU A 150 -4.87 1.39 9.37
C GLU A 150 -6.05 1.05 8.48
N LEU A 151 -5.76 0.41 7.34
CA LEU A 151 -6.77 -0.05 6.39
C LEU A 151 -6.87 -1.58 6.53
N ASN A 152 -8.02 -2.04 7.03
CA ASN A 152 -8.38 -3.44 7.30
C ASN A 152 -9.21 -4.03 6.18
#